data_AF-A0A7W0SEW6-F1
#
_entry.id   AF-A0A7W0SEW6-F1
#
_cell.length_a   1.000
_cell.length_b   1.000
_cell.length_c   1.000
_cell.angle_alpha   90.00
_cell.angle_beta   90.00
_cell.angle_gamma   90.00
#
_symmetry.space_group_name_H-M   'P 1'
#
loop_
_entity.id
_entity.type
_entity.pdbx_description
1 polymer ?
#
loop_
_entity_poly.entity_id
_entity_poly.type
_entity_poly.pdbx_seq_one_letter_code
_entity_poly.pdbx_strand_id
1 'polypeptide(L)'
;MNDLASVIRGSDFFALRDSYETGADGCPTEVTDMPTVILYVRLNSAEKTVSHYHGCLEDSKPQPVEPGKIARAEILQAYPRKLTLFEDRIDEIIGTKAWVGDIE
;
A
#
# COMPACT_ATOMS: atom_id res chain seq x y z
N MET A 1 0.61 19.85 13.99
CA MET A 1 1.65 18.80 13.86
C MET A 1 0.95 17.47 13.99
N ASN A 2 1.01 16.63 12.96
CA ASN A 2 0.49 15.26 13.05
C ASN A 2 1.64 14.38 13.53
N ASP A 3 1.52 13.81 14.72
CA ASP A 3 2.45 12.77 15.20
C ASP A 3 2.04 11.39 14.67
N LEU A 4 2.96 10.43 14.74
CA LEU A 4 2.74 9.05 14.26
C LEU A 4 1.52 8.40 14.92
N ALA A 5 1.36 8.62 16.24
CA ALA A 5 0.26 8.05 16.99
C ALA A 5 -1.10 8.58 16.53
N SER A 6 -1.19 9.86 16.15
CA SER A 6 -2.40 10.49 15.62
C SER A 6 -2.75 9.99 14.23
N VAL A 7 -1.75 9.71 13.39
CA VAL A 7 -1.97 9.10 12.07
C VAL A 7 -2.48 7.66 12.20
N ILE A 8 -1.92 6.86 13.10
CA ILE A 8 -2.40 5.50 13.38
C ILE A 8 -3.84 5.52 13.91
N ARG A 9 -4.15 6.42 14.85
CA ARG A 9 -5.52 6.52 15.42
C ARG A 9 -6.56 7.00 14.40
N GLY A 10 -6.15 7.84 13.45
CA GLY A 10 -7.00 8.38 12.41
C GLY A 10 -7.14 7.47 11.18
N SER A 11 -6.44 6.33 11.15
CA SER A 11 -6.48 5.39 10.03
C SER A 11 -7.34 4.16 10.34
N ASP A 12 -7.77 3.49 9.27
CA ASP A 12 -8.45 2.20 9.38
C ASP A 12 -7.45 1.03 9.48
N PHE A 13 -6.19 1.27 9.87
CA PHE A 13 -5.12 0.26 9.82
C PHE A 13 -5.52 -1.04 10.53
N PHE A 14 -6.12 -0.94 11.72
CA PHE A 14 -6.55 -2.09 12.50
C PHE A 14 -7.69 -2.90 11.87
N ALA A 15 -8.43 -2.32 10.92
CA ALA A 15 -9.52 -2.97 10.20
C ALA A 15 -9.09 -3.56 8.85
N LEU A 16 -7.86 -3.31 8.40
CA LEU A 16 -7.33 -3.89 7.16
C LEU A 16 -7.19 -5.42 7.28
N ARG A 17 -7.04 -6.09 6.14
CA ARG A 17 -6.56 -7.47 6.12
C ARG A 17 -5.10 -7.53 6.57
N ASP A 18 -4.67 -8.73 6.95
CA ASP A 18 -3.30 -8.95 7.42
C ASP A 18 -2.31 -9.13 6.25
N SER A 19 -2.79 -9.39 5.04
CA SER A 19 -1.95 -9.58 3.84
C SER A 19 -2.65 -9.09 2.56
N TYR A 20 -1.86 -8.57 1.63
CA TYR A 20 -2.23 -8.19 0.27
C TYR A 20 -1.10 -8.60 -0.70
N GLU A 21 -0.94 -9.91 -0.90
CA GLU A 21 0.07 -10.51 -1.78
C GLU A 21 -0.54 -11.20 -2.99
N THR A 22 -1.73 -11.79 -2.85
CA THR A 22 -2.35 -12.64 -3.88
C THR A 22 -3.86 -12.49 -3.97
N GLY A 23 -4.49 -13.02 -5.02
CA GLY A 23 -5.95 -13.08 -5.12
C GLY A 23 -6.65 -13.68 -3.89
N ALA A 24 -6.00 -14.61 -3.18
CA ALA A 24 -6.56 -15.29 -2.02
C ALA A 24 -6.61 -14.41 -0.75
N ASP A 25 -5.67 -13.49 -0.58
CA ASP A 25 -5.59 -12.62 0.60
C ASP A 25 -6.23 -11.25 0.38
N GLY A 26 -6.66 -10.95 -0.85
CA GLY A 26 -7.46 -9.78 -1.16
C GLY A 26 -6.83 -8.86 -2.20
N CYS A 27 -5.74 -9.30 -2.83
CA CYS A 27 -5.13 -8.59 -3.93
C CYS A 27 -5.94 -8.73 -5.24
N PRO A 28 -6.44 -7.64 -5.86
CA PRO A 28 -7.21 -7.73 -7.09
C PRO A 28 -6.37 -8.15 -8.31
N THR A 29 -5.18 -7.57 -8.44
CA THR A 29 -4.24 -7.84 -9.53
C THR A 29 -2.82 -7.87 -8.99
N GLU A 30 -2.12 -8.97 -9.23
CA GLU A 30 -0.72 -9.14 -8.86
C GLU A 30 0.17 -8.94 -10.08
N VAL A 31 1.23 -8.16 -9.94
CA VAL A 31 2.35 -8.09 -10.89
C VAL A 31 3.62 -8.51 -10.19
N THR A 32 4.58 -9.08 -10.93
CA THR A 32 5.82 -9.59 -10.36
C THR A 32 6.86 -8.50 -10.14
N ASP A 33 7.92 -8.84 -9.39
CA ASP A 33 9.17 -8.06 -9.27
C ASP A 33 9.03 -6.69 -8.56
N MET A 34 8.09 -6.58 -7.63
CA MET A 34 7.88 -5.41 -6.77
C MET A 34 8.30 -5.69 -5.31
N PRO A 35 8.58 -4.67 -4.49
CA PRO A 35 8.92 -4.87 -3.07
C PRO A 35 7.69 -5.23 -2.23
N THR A 36 7.94 -5.78 -1.03
CA THR A 36 6.93 -5.98 0.02
C THR A 36 7.26 -5.11 1.22
N VAL A 37 6.26 -4.40 1.74
CA VAL A 37 6.34 -3.66 3.00
C VAL A 37 5.64 -4.45 4.09
N ILE A 38 6.29 -4.64 5.23
CA ILE A 38 5.70 -5.27 6.41
C ILE A 38 5.56 -4.21 7.50
N LEU A 39 4.31 -3.87 7.85
CA LEU A 39 4.00 -2.91 8.90
C LEU A 39 3.58 -3.64 10.17
N TYR A 40 4.35 -3.46 11.24
CA TYR A 40 3.97 -3.86 12.60
C TYR A 40 3.62 -2.63 13.42
N VAL A 41 2.37 -2.53 13.86
CA VAL A 41 1.90 -1.42 14.70
C VAL A 41 1.40 -1.95 16.02
N ARG A 42 1.95 -1.39 17.11
CA ARG A 42 1.44 -1.56 18.47
C ARG A 42 0.99 -0.21 19.00
N LEU A 43 -0.29 -0.10 19.35
CA LEU A 43 -0.87 1.11 19.93
C LEU A 43 -1.77 0.73 21.11
N ASN A 44 -1.41 1.20 22.30
CA ASN A 44 -2.04 0.80 23.56
C ASN A 44 -2.00 -0.74 23.74
N SER A 45 -3.16 -1.38 23.89
CA SER A 45 -3.30 -2.84 24.00
C SER A 45 -3.56 -3.54 22.67
N ALA A 46 -3.65 -2.80 21.56
CA ALA A 46 -3.87 -3.37 20.23
C ALA A 46 -2.55 -3.53 19.48
N GLU A 47 -2.42 -4.64 18.77
CA GLU A 47 -1.33 -4.92 17.86
C GLU A 47 -1.87 -5.44 16.54
N LYS A 48 -1.20 -5.10 15.43
CA LYS A 48 -1.51 -5.63 14.11
C LYS A 48 -0.28 -5.62 13.23
N THR A 49 -0.18 -6.67 12.41
CA THR A 49 0.79 -6.77 11.31
C THR A 49 0.04 -6.77 10.00
N VAL A 50 0.55 -6.03 9.01
CA VAL A 50 0.06 -6.08 7.63
C VAL A 50 1.25 -6.28 6.69
N SER A 51 1.19 -7.34 5.86
CA SER A 51 2.09 -7.54 4.71
C SER A 51 1.46 -6.92 3.47
N HIS A 52 2.18 -6.04 2.80
CA HIS A 52 1.70 -5.31 1.64
C HIS A 52 2.69 -5.48 0.49
N TYR A 53 2.34 -6.34 -0.46
CA TYR A 53 3.09 -6.45 -1.69
C TYR A 53 2.77 -5.24 -2.58
N HIS A 54 3.77 -4.42 -2.94
CA HIS A 54 3.54 -3.26 -3.81
C HIS A 54 3.28 -3.65 -5.27
N GLY A 55 3.42 -4.94 -5.61
CA GLY A 55 2.89 -5.50 -6.85
C GLY A 55 1.39 -5.80 -6.79
N CYS A 56 0.74 -5.56 -5.64
CA CYS A 56 -0.69 -5.64 -5.51
C CYS A 56 -1.37 -4.34 -5.97
N LEU A 57 -2.17 -4.46 -7.03
CA LEU A 57 -2.72 -3.33 -7.76
C LEU A 57 -4.24 -3.43 -7.86
N GLU A 58 -4.89 -2.28 -7.96
CA GLU A 58 -6.32 -2.18 -8.29
C GLU A 58 -6.59 -2.93 -9.60
N ASP A 59 -7.77 -3.53 -9.70
CA ASP A 59 -8.21 -4.19 -10.92
C ASP A 59 -8.23 -3.15 -12.06
N SER A 60 -7.29 -3.28 -13.00
CA SER A 60 -7.19 -2.38 -14.14
C SER A 60 -8.38 -2.59 -15.06
N LYS A 61 -9.49 -1.89 -14.81
CA LYS A 61 -10.48 -1.66 -15.85
C LYS A 61 -9.77 -0.94 -16.99
N PRO A 62 -9.82 -1.44 -18.24
CA PRO A 62 -9.28 -0.72 -19.37
C PRO A 62 -9.94 0.67 -19.41
N GLN A 63 -9.16 1.72 -19.18
CA GLN A 63 -9.66 3.06 -19.45
C GLN A 63 -9.88 3.19 -20.96
N PRO A 64 -10.98 3.81 -21.43
CA PRO A 64 -11.17 4.05 -22.85
C PRO A 64 -9.98 4.85 -23.38
N VAL A 65 -9.12 4.19 -24.15
CA VAL A 65 -8.04 4.88 -24.85
C VAL A 65 -8.64 5.58 -26.07
N GLU A 66 -8.39 6.88 -26.17
CA GLU A 66 -8.74 7.63 -27.37
C GLU A 66 -8.04 7.02 -28.60
N PRO A 67 -8.73 6.94 -29.76
CA PRO A 67 -8.13 6.42 -30.99
C PRO A 67 -6.83 7.15 -31.32
N GLY A 68 -5.75 6.38 -31.52
CA GLY A 68 -4.43 6.93 -31.84
C GLY A 68 -3.53 7.23 -30.63
N LYS A 69 -4.00 7.00 -29.40
CA LYS A 69 -3.14 6.97 -28.20
C LYS A 69 -2.77 5.52 -27.87
N ILE A 70 -1.49 5.28 -27.64
CA ILE A 70 -1.06 4.08 -26.92
C ILE A 70 -1.63 4.17 -25.51
N ALA A 71 -2.33 3.12 -25.07
CA ALA A 71 -2.60 2.90 -23.66
C ALA A 71 -1.23 2.75 -22.99
N ARG A 72 -0.63 3.88 -22.59
CA ARG A 72 0.35 3.82 -21.54
C ARG A 72 -0.39 3.13 -20.39
N ALA A 73 0.27 2.23 -19.66
CA ALA A 73 -0.27 1.66 -18.43
C ALA A 73 -0.46 2.76 -17.35
N GLU A 74 -1.23 3.79 -17.68
CA GLU A 74 -1.93 4.67 -16.77
C GLU A 74 -3.14 3.83 -16.33
N ILE A 75 -3.27 3.35 -15.10
CA ILE A 75 -2.60 3.66 -13.85
C ILE A 75 -2.87 2.41 -13.02
N LEU A 76 -1.95 1.44 -12.95
CA LEU A 76 -2.09 0.41 -11.92
C LEU A 76 -1.83 1.11 -10.59
N GLN A 77 -2.89 1.38 -9.84
CA GLN A 77 -2.81 2.02 -8.53
C GLN A 77 -2.52 0.95 -7.49
N ALA A 78 -1.63 1.24 -6.54
CA ALA A 78 -1.37 0.34 -5.42
C ALA A 78 -2.67 0.05 -4.63
N TYR A 79 -2.84 -1.21 -4.23
CA TYR A 79 -4.00 -1.69 -3.52
C TYR A 79 -3.65 -2.32 -2.16
N PRO A 80 -4.40 -2.01 -1.09
CA PRO A 80 -5.51 -1.08 -1.08
C PRO A 80 -4.99 0.35 -0.95
N ARG A 81 -5.59 1.29 -1.68
CA ARG A 81 -5.17 2.71 -1.68
C ARG A 81 -5.05 3.32 -0.29
N LYS A 82 -5.90 2.91 0.66
CA LYS A 82 -5.85 3.38 2.06
C LYS A 82 -4.54 3.00 2.76
N LEU A 83 -3.99 1.82 2.46
CA LEU A 83 -2.73 1.34 3.05
C LEU A 83 -1.54 2.07 2.46
N THR A 84 -1.50 2.27 1.14
CA THR A 84 -0.48 3.09 0.49
C THR A 84 -0.46 4.52 1.05
N LEU A 85 -1.62 5.16 1.18
CA LEU A 85 -1.70 6.50 1.77
C LEU A 85 -1.25 6.54 3.24
N PHE A 86 -1.45 5.45 3.97
CA PHE A 86 -0.98 5.34 5.35
C PHE A 86 0.55 5.22 5.40
N GLU A 87 1.15 4.42 4.51
CA GLU A 87 2.61 4.31 4.32
C GLU A 87 3.24 5.64 3.94
N ASP A 88 2.69 6.33 2.93
CA ASP A 88 3.15 7.66 2.50
C ASP A 88 3.15 8.67 3.66
N ARG A 89 2.12 8.58 4.52
CA ARG A 89 2.00 9.47 5.67
C ARG A 89 3.01 9.15 6.76
N ILE A 90 3.36 7.88 6.95
CA ILE A 90 4.45 7.49 7.84
C ILE A 90 5.76 8.06 7.30
N ASP A 91 6.05 7.86 6.01
CA ASP A 91 7.25 8.36 5.34
C ASP A 91 7.41 9.89 5.50
N GLU A 92 6.33 10.66 5.33
CA GLU A 92 6.32 12.10 5.56
C GLU A 92 6.68 12.49 7.01
N ILE A 93 6.21 11.71 8.00
CA ILE A 93 6.48 11.98 9.42
C ILE A 93 7.92 11.65 9.80
N ILE A 94 8.45 10.54 9.29
CA ILE A 94 9.81 10.09 9.60
C ILE A 94 10.88 10.76 8.73
N GLY A 95 10.46 11.45 7.65
CA GLY A 95 11.35 12.18 6.76
C GLY A 95 12.07 11.28 5.74
N THR A 96 11.48 10.16 5.37
CA THR A 96 12.00 9.23 4.35
C THR A 96 11.25 9.42 3.03
N LYS A 97 11.90 9.08 1.91
CA LYS A 97 11.26 9.14 0.58
C LYS A 97 10.52 7.85 0.20
N ALA A 98 10.94 6.73 0.77
CA ALA A 98 10.35 5.40 0.67
C ALA A 98 11.12 4.46 1.61
N TRP A 99 10.53 3.33 1.96
CA TRP A 99 11.12 2.27 2.77
C TRP A 99 12.25 1.60 1.97
N VAL A 100 13.49 2.08 2.16
CA VAL A 100 14.67 1.40 1.61
C VAL A 100 14.95 0.22 2.52
N GLY A 101 14.55 -0.98 2.11
CA GLY A 101 14.97 -2.21 2.76
C GLY A 101 16.48 -2.41 2.62
N ASP A 102 17.11 -3.01 3.62
CA ASP A 102 18.49 -3.49 3.49
C ASP A 102 18.53 -4.49 2.34
N ILE A 103 19.38 -4.20 1.35
CA ILE A 103 19.79 -5.16 0.34
C ILE A 103 20.90 -5.97 1.01
N GLU A 104 20.59 -7.19 1.48
CA GLU A 104 21.64 -8.15 1.85
C GLU A 104 22.51 -8.51 0.63
#